data_AF-A0A4Z1AJA8-F1
#
_entry.id   AF-A0A4Z1AJA8-F1
#
_cell.length_a   1.000
_cell.length_b   1.000
_cell.length_c   1.000
_cell.angle_alpha   90.00
_cell.angle_beta   90.00
_cell.angle_gamma   90.00
#
_symmetry.space_group_name_H-M   'P 1'
#
loop_
_entity.id
_entity.type
_entity.pdbx_description
1 polymer ?
#
loop_
_entity_poly.entity_id
_entity_poly.type
_entity_poly.pdbx_seq_one_letter_code
_entity_poly.pdbx_strand_id
1 'polypeptide(L)'
;MARITFFFLNTLFFLFNCNSPQVTAYQEHSEHHEFIGSCLDFLAGSDSFVPLTDAVALDELRHSAEEHASNSVIIGDLYYDLNQKEGRHFYLENDDSIAYYRPQAVVLGGWEMIQHLCARHIRHEIERGFAKSSSILRKNPASIKEAETLAEKNLILYLKFAEASKGKPSHIRNFLFIPVSRFLKKGAGIYFPSCNLMDKMKDPIIYGLQSAKRNPETMTAWTQMMLAVTNFSATHTQDCKVSVESPLKLIQAEKTELRDVIEEPQRNRSASKIKFGAKARR
;
A
#
# COMPACT_ATOMS: atom_id res chain seq x y z
N MET A 1 -40.71 -37.07 23.06
CA MET A 1 -40.67 -35.60 22.91
C MET A 1 -39.23 -35.11 23.14
N ALA A 2 -38.35 -35.23 22.15
CA ALA A 2 -36.94 -34.81 22.27
C ALA A 2 -36.34 -34.47 20.90
N ARG A 3 -37.07 -33.70 20.09
CA ARG A 3 -36.62 -33.28 18.74
C ARG A 3 -36.82 -31.80 18.43
N ILE A 4 -37.18 -30.97 19.42
CA ILE A 4 -37.47 -29.54 19.20
C ILE A 4 -36.37 -28.63 19.79
N THR A 5 -35.46 -29.15 20.61
CA THR A 5 -34.46 -28.33 21.32
C THR A 5 -33.15 -28.09 20.57
N PHE A 6 -32.91 -28.71 19.42
CA PHE A 6 -31.65 -28.50 18.66
C PHE A 6 -31.70 -27.39 17.60
N PHE A 7 -32.88 -26.84 17.27
CA PHE A 7 -33.00 -25.77 16.28
C PHE A 7 -32.83 -24.36 16.85
N PHE A 8 -32.98 -24.18 18.16
CA PHE A 8 -32.83 -22.88 18.82
C PHE A 8 -31.37 -22.51 19.14
N LEU A 9 -30.44 -23.48 19.17
CA LEU A 9 -29.03 -23.17 19.49
C LEU A 9 -28.24 -22.67 18.27
N ASN A 10 -28.64 -23.03 17.05
CA ASN A 10 -28.00 -22.54 15.82
C ASN A 10 -28.53 -21.18 15.34
N THR A 11 -29.68 -20.73 15.83
CA THR A 11 -30.24 -19.41 15.50
C THR A 11 -29.72 -18.28 16.40
N LEU A 12 -29.13 -18.61 17.56
CA LEU A 12 -28.53 -17.63 18.47
C LEU A 12 -27.09 -17.23 18.10
N PHE A 13 -26.41 -17.99 17.24
CA PHE A 13 -25.07 -17.62 16.75
C PHE A 13 -25.10 -16.59 15.61
N PHE A 14 -26.26 -16.27 15.04
CA PHE A 14 -26.40 -15.28 13.96
C PHE A 14 -26.79 -13.87 14.42
N LEU A 15 -27.00 -13.63 15.71
CA LEU A 15 -27.53 -12.35 16.21
C LEU A 15 -26.53 -11.47 16.99
N PHE A 16 -25.26 -11.87 17.08
CA PHE A 16 -24.22 -11.06 17.72
C PHE A 16 -22.93 -11.04 16.90
N ASN A 17 -23.02 -10.66 15.63
CA ASN A 17 -21.86 -10.01 15.01
C ASN A 17 -21.78 -8.59 15.61
N CYS A 18 -21.19 -8.50 16.81
CA CYS A 18 -20.70 -7.24 17.34
C CYS A 18 -19.50 -6.82 16.48
N ASN A 19 -19.76 -6.28 15.29
CA ASN A 19 -18.74 -5.58 14.53
C ASN A 19 -18.30 -4.37 15.35
N SER A 20 -17.00 -4.14 15.43
CA SER A 20 -16.54 -2.95 16.14
C SER A 20 -17.00 -1.69 15.38
N PRO A 21 -17.27 -0.59 16.08
CA PRO A 21 -17.68 0.66 15.45
C PRO A 21 -16.71 1.10 14.34
N GLN A 22 -15.39 0.86 14.50
CA GLN A 22 -14.41 1.15 13.45
C GLN A 22 -14.57 0.30 12.20
N VAL A 23 -14.95 -0.98 12.33
CA VAL A 23 -15.27 -1.82 11.16
C VAL A 23 -16.50 -1.28 10.46
N THR A 24 -17.55 -0.94 11.22
CA THR A 24 -18.81 -0.44 10.67
C THR A 24 -18.62 0.89 9.94
N ALA A 25 -17.99 1.88 10.57
CA ALA A 25 -17.71 3.17 9.95
C ALA A 25 -16.86 3.00 8.69
N TYR A 26 -15.80 2.19 8.75
CA TYR A 26 -15.00 1.90 7.58
C TYR A 26 -15.82 1.22 6.45
N GLN A 27 -16.70 0.26 6.79
CA GLN A 27 -17.51 -0.46 5.81
C GLN A 27 -18.46 0.48 5.08
N GLU A 28 -19.08 1.42 5.79
CA GLU A 28 -19.99 2.44 5.24
C GLU A 28 -19.34 3.25 4.11
N HIS A 29 -18.05 3.58 4.24
CA HIS A 29 -17.35 4.35 3.22
C HIS A 29 -16.65 3.50 2.15
N SER A 30 -16.34 2.24 2.47
CA SER A 30 -15.49 1.38 1.62
C SER A 30 -16.06 1.05 0.24
N GLU A 31 -17.35 1.30 0.01
CA GLU A 31 -17.99 1.07 -1.29
C GLU A 31 -17.82 2.25 -2.26
N HIS A 32 -17.40 3.42 -1.78
CA HIS A 32 -17.26 4.63 -2.58
C HIS A 32 -15.85 4.81 -3.16
N HIS A 33 -15.72 5.07 -4.45
CA HIS A 33 -14.41 5.23 -5.09
C HIS A 33 -13.58 6.41 -4.53
N GLU A 34 -14.26 7.47 -4.06
CA GLU A 34 -13.63 8.66 -3.47
C GLU A 34 -12.91 8.35 -2.15
N PHE A 35 -13.29 7.25 -1.50
CA PHE A 35 -12.72 6.78 -0.23
C PHE A 35 -11.23 6.40 -0.34
N ILE A 36 -10.76 6.02 -1.52
CA ILE A 36 -9.34 5.73 -1.75
C ILE A 36 -8.48 6.96 -1.46
N GLY A 37 -8.95 8.16 -1.78
CA GLY A 37 -8.25 9.40 -1.47
C GLY A 37 -8.10 9.59 0.04
N SER A 38 -9.21 9.51 0.77
CA SER A 38 -9.24 9.63 2.23
C SER A 38 -8.38 8.57 2.91
N CYS A 39 -8.37 7.33 2.43
CA CYS A 39 -7.50 6.29 2.95
C CYS A 39 -6.01 6.57 2.69
N LEU A 40 -5.65 7.15 1.54
CA LEU A 40 -4.26 7.56 1.25
C LEU A 40 -3.81 8.68 2.19
N ASP A 41 -4.64 9.70 2.39
CA ASP A 41 -4.36 10.82 3.30
C ASP A 41 -4.28 10.36 4.76
N PHE A 42 -5.20 9.50 5.19
CA PHE A 42 -5.19 8.89 6.50
C PHE A 42 -3.91 8.07 6.74
N LEU A 43 -3.49 7.26 5.76
CA LEU A 43 -2.24 6.50 5.82
C LEU A 43 -1.03 7.43 5.85
N ALA A 44 -0.99 8.45 5.00
CA ALA A 44 0.09 9.43 4.95
C ALA A 44 0.18 10.24 6.26
N GLY A 45 -0.92 10.39 6.99
CA GLY A 45 -1.03 11.29 8.14
C GLY A 45 -1.01 12.76 7.70
N SER A 46 -1.54 13.05 6.51
CA SER A 46 -1.57 14.38 5.90
C SER A 46 -2.86 14.56 5.09
N ASP A 47 -3.45 15.74 5.18
CA ASP A 47 -4.74 16.15 4.58
C ASP A 47 -4.57 16.65 3.13
N SER A 48 -3.33 16.67 2.65
CA SER A 48 -2.96 17.23 1.35
C SER A 48 -2.12 16.27 0.51
N PHE A 49 -1.99 15.01 0.95
CA PHE A 49 -1.19 14.03 0.23
C PHE A 49 -1.82 13.70 -1.13
N VAL A 50 -3.15 13.67 -1.22
CA VAL A 50 -3.89 13.76 -2.49
C VAL A 50 -5.00 14.81 -2.42
N PRO A 51 -5.37 15.42 -3.57
CA PRO A 51 -6.55 16.27 -3.62
C PRO A 51 -7.81 15.44 -3.35
N LEU A 52 -8.58 15.82 -2.34
CA LEU A 52 -9.87 15.20 -2.02
C LEU A 52 -11.03 15.98 -2.65
N THR A 53 -12.01 15.25 -3.17
CA THR A 53 -13.30 15.80 -3.63
C THR A 53 -14.23 16.07 -2.47
N ASP A 54 -14.19 15.22 -1.44
CA ASP A 54 -14.95 15.34 -0.21
C ASP A 54 -14.05 14.93 0.98
N ALA A 55 -13.88 15.84 1.95
CA ALA A 55 -13.07 15.61 3.14
C ALA A 55 -13.83 14.90 4.27
N VAL A 56 -15.17 14.78 4.17
CA VAL A 56 -16.01 14.20 5.24
C VAL A 56 -15.56 12.79 5.61
N ALA A 57 -15.29 11.94 4.61
CA ALA A 57 -14.83 10.58 4.84
C ALA A 57 -13.46 10.51 5.55
N LEU A 58 -12.58 11.51 5.35
CA LEU A 58 -11.29 11.56 6.07
C LEU A 58 -11.51 11.90 7.55
N ASP A 59 -12.40 12.85 7.83
CA ASP A 59 -12.73 13.26 9.19
C ASP A 59 -13.43 12.12 9.96
N GLU A 60 -14.33 11.38 9.32
CA GLU A 60 -14.99 10.22 9.91
C GLU A 60 -14.00 9.10 10.25
N LEU A 61 -13.02 8.82 9.38
CA LEU A 61 -11.95 7.87 9.67
C LEU A 61 -11.12 8.28 10.89
N ARG A 62 -10.82 9.57 11.04
CA ARG A 62 -10.07 10.11 12.19
C ARG A 62 -10.87 10.01 13.47
N HIS A 63 -12.12 10.45 13.42
CA HIS A 63 -13.02 10.37 14.55
C HIS A 63 -13.17 8.92 15.03
N SER A 64 -13.40 7.99 14.10
CA SER A 64 -13.48 6.55 14.39
C SER A 64 -12.17 5.97 14.98
N ALA A 65 -11.02 6.46 14.51
CA ALA A 65 -9.71 6.06 15.02
C ALA A 65 -9.43 6.58 16.45
N GLU A 66 -9.97 7.75 16.82
CA GLU A 66 -9.78 8.40 18.11
C GLU A 66 -10.73 7.89 19.19
N GLU A 67 -12.01 7.67 18.87
CA GLU A 67 -13.05 7.32 19.85
C GLU A 67 -12.90 5.91 20.43
N HIS A 68 -12.13 5.04 19.79
CA HIS A 68 -12.14 3.61 20.09
C HIS A 68 -10.73 3.04 20.27
N ALA A 69 -10.40 2.71 21.51
CA ALA A 69 -9.03 2.47 21.96
C ALA A 69 -8.36 1.22 21.35
N SER A 70 -9.08 0.12 21.10
CA SER A 70 -8.49 -1.08 20.49
C SER A 70 -9.54 -2.11 20.06
N ASN A 71 -9.28 -2.84 18.98
CA ASN A 71 -10.07 -4.03 18.59
C ASN A 71 -9.20 -5.20 18.16
N SER A 72 -9.78 -6.40 18.29
CA SER A 72 -9.25 -7.59 17.64
C SER A 72 -9.52 -7.53 16.13
N VAL A 73 -8.48 -7.66 15.33
CA VAL A 73 -8.54 -7.72 13.87
C VAL A 73 -7.69 -8.88 13.36
N ILE A 74 -8.11 -9.45 12.23
CA ILE A 74 -7.33 -10.47 11.53
C ILE A 74 -6.36 -9.78 10.57
N ILE A 75 -5.07 -10.01 10.76
CA ILE A 75 -4.02 -9.61 9.82
C ILE A 75 -3.45 -10.85 9.12
N GLY A 76 -2.70 -10.62 8.03
CA GLY A 76 -1.97 -11.67 7.33
C GLY A 76 -0.47 -11.47 7.38
N ASP A 77 0.26 -12.56 7.57
CA ASP A 77 1.71 -12.56 7.38
C ASP A 77 2.10 -12.81 5.91
N LEU A 78 3.09 -12.06 5.45
CA LEU A 78 3.78 -12.34 4.19
C LEU A 78 4.86 -13.40 4.44
N TYR A 79 4.81 -14.49 3.67
CA TYR A 79 5.79 -15.57 3.73
C TYR A 79 6.15 -16.07 2.33
N TYR A 80 7.17 -16.92 2.24
CA TYR A 80 7.57 -17.60 1.01
C TYR A 80 7.09 -19.05 1.03
N ASP A 81 6.24 -19.42 0.08
CA ASP A 81 5.77 -20.80 -0.10
C ASP A 81 6.80 -21.58 -0.93
N LEU A 82 7.50 -22.51 -0.28
CA LEU A 82 8.53 -23.34 -0.90
C LEU A 82 7.97 -24.28 -1.99
N ASN A 83 6.73 -24.76 -1.84
CA ASN A 83 6.12 -25.68 -2.79
C ASN A 83 5.80 -24.97 -4.10
N GLN A 84 5.26 -23.76 -3.98
CA GLN A 84 4.86 -22.92 -5.12
C GLN A 84 5.99 -22.03 -5.62
N LYS A 85 7.10 -21.96 -4.88
CA LYS A 85 8.27 -21.11 -5.13
C LYS A 85 7.91 -19.64 -5.29
N GLU A 86 6.92 -19.16 -4.53
CA GLU A 86 6.41 -17.78 -4.61
C GLU A 86 6.10 -17.19 -3.23
N GLY A 87 6.15 -15.86 -3.12
CA GLY A 87 5.67 -15.17 -1.92
C GLY A 87 4.14 -15.12 -1.88
N ARG A 88 3.58 -15.24 -0.67
CA ARG A 88 2.13 -15.25 -0.40
C ARG A 88 1.80 -14.37 0.79
N HIS A 89 0.71 -13.61 0.68
CA HIS A 89 0.18 -12.76 1.74
C HIS A 89 -1.33 -12.99 1.88
N PHE A 90 -2.07 -12.63 0.84
CA PHE A 90 -3.51 -12.84 0.76
C PHE A 90 -3.94 -13.37 -0.61
N TYR A 91 -5.18 -13.81 -0.70
CA TYR A 91 -5.89 -14.14 -1.92
C TYR A 91 -7.30 -13.54 -1.90
N LEU A 92 -7.94 -13.51 -3.07
CA LEU A 92 -9.33 -13.05 -3.19
C LEU A 92 -10.23 -14.28 -3.20
N GLU A 93 -11.26 -14.25 -2.37
CA GLU A 93 -12.34 -15.25 -2.34
C GLU A 93 -13.30 -15.04 -3.53
N ASN A 94 -14.27 -15.95 -3.68
CA ASN A 94 -15.25 -15.89 -4.78
C ASN A 94 -16.13 -14.62 -4.74
N ASP A 95 -16.29 -14.03 -3.56
CA ASP A 95 -17.02 -12.78 -3.33
C ASP A 95 -16.14 -11.54 -3.47
N ASP A 96 -14.92 -11.68 -4.01
CA ASP A 96 -13.92 -10.63 -4.15
C ASP A 96 -13.36 -10.12 -2.80
N SER A 97 -13.69 -10.77 -1.67
CA SER A 97 -13.13 -10.38 -0.37
C SER A 97 -11.68 -10.86 -0.19
N ILE A 98 -10.87 -10.06 0.52
CA ILE A 98 -9.50 -10.46 0.88
C ILE A 98 -9.54 -11.48 2.02
N ALA A 99 -8.92 -12.64 1.79
CA ALA A 99 -8.61 -13.67 2.78
C ALA A 99 -7.09 -13.92 2.87
N TYR A 100 -6.58 -14.20 4.07
CA TYR A 100 -5.15 -14.36 4.30
C TYR A 100 -4.71 -15.82 4.26
N TYR A 101 -3.53 -16.07 3.72
CA TYR A 101 -2.95 -17.43 3.74
C TYR A 101 -2.47 -17.86 5.13
N ARG A 102 -1.95 -16.91 5.93
CA ARG A 102 -1.55 -17.12 7.32
C ARG A 102 -2.25 -16.06 8.19
N PRO A 103 -3.54 -16.26 8.50
CA PRO A 103 -4.29 -15.31 9.31
C PRO A 103 -3.81 -15.35 10.76
N GLN A 104 -3.72 -14.17 11.39
CA GLN A 104 -3.44 -14.03 12.81
C GLN A 104 -4.39 -13.01 13.42
N ALA A 105 -4.99 -13.35 14.56
CA ALA A 105 -5.75 -12.39 15.36
C ALA A 105 -4.79 -11.54 16.20
N VAL A 106 -4.88 -10.22 16.06
CA VAL A 106 -4.09 -9.24 16.80
C VAL A 106 -4.99 -8.15 17.34
N VAL A 107 -4.60 -7.54 18.46
CA VAL A 107 -5.29 -6.38 19.00
C VAL A 107 -4.54 -5.13 18.53
N LEU A 108 -5.20 -4.31 17.72
CA LEU A 108 -4.65 -3.05 17.21
C LEU A 108 -5.38 -1.87 17.85
N GLY A 109 -4.66 -0.76 18.06
CA GLY A 109 -5.29 0.51 18.45
C GLY A 109 -6.17 1.07 17.33
N GLY A 110 -7.10 1.99 17.64
CA GLY A 110 -8.03 2.56 16.65
C GLY A 110 -7.33 3.09 15.39
N TRP A 111 -6.27 3.89 15.55
CA TRP A 111 -5.45 4.38 14.45
C TRP A 111 -4.81 3.28 13.60
N GLU A 112 -4.15 2.31 14.23
CA GLU A 112 -3.46 1.23 13.54
C GLU A 112 -4.46 0.29 12.82
N MET A 113 -5.64 0.09 13.42
CA MET A 113 -6.74 -0.63 12.82
C MET A 113 -7.25 0.04 11.55
N ILE A 114 -7.55 1.35 11.59
CA ILE A 114 -8.00 2.07 10.38
C ILE A 114 -6.90 2.07 9.31
N GLN A 115 -5.63 2.23 9.69
CA GLN A 115 -4.51 2.09 8.75
C GLN A 115 -4.48 0.70 8.09
N HIS A 116 -4.67 -0.37 8.85
CA HIS A 116 -4.75 -1.73 8.32
C HIS A 116 -5.92 -1.89 7.35
N LEU A 117 -7.11 -1.42 7.70
CA LEU A 117 -8.31 -1.50 6.86
C LEU A 117 -8.14 -0.69 5.57
N CYS A 118 -7.60 0.54 5.63
CA CYS A 118 -7.28 1.33 4.45
C CYS A 118 -6.23 0.67 3.56
N ALA A 119 -5.16 0.09 4.14
CA ALA A 119 -4.16 -0.64 3.38
C ALA A 119 -4.76 -1.87 2.66
N ARG A 120 -5.66 -2.60 3.34
CA ARG A 120 -6.43 -3.69 2.77
C ARG A 120 -7.31 -3.22 1.61
N HIS A 121 -8.03 -2.10 1.78
CA HIS A 121 -8.86 -1.51 0.74
C HIS A 121 -8.08 -1.15 -0.51
N ILE A 122 -7.04 -0.34 -0.34
CA ILE A 122 -6.27 0.21 -1.45
C ILE A 122 -5.62 -0.94 -2.22
N ARG A 123 -5.11 -1.94 -1.51
CA ARG A 123 -4.56 -3.11 -2.17
C ARG A 123 -5.61 -3.93 -2.91
N HIS A 124 -6.82 -4.08 -2.37
CA HIS A 124 -7.92 -4.74 -3.07
C HIS A 124 -8.25 -4.03 -4.39
N GLU A 125 -8.41 -2.71 -4.36
CA GLU A 125 -8.68 -1.92 -5.57
C GLU A 125 -7.53 -1.96 -6.58
N ILE A 126 -6.29 -1.98 -6.12
CA ILE A 126 -5.12 -2.20 -6.98
C ILE A 126 -5.18 -3.58 -7.67
N GLU A 127 -5.56 -4.64 -6.98
CA GLU A 127 -5.70 -5.97 -7.60
C GLU A 127 -6.79 -5.98 -8.68
N ARG A 128 -7.95 -5.39 -8.39
CA ARG A 128 -9.07 -5.28 -9.34
C ARG A 128 -8.68 -4.43 -10.55
N GLY A 129 -7.96 -3.33 -10.35
CA GLY A 129 -7.49 -2.45 -11.41
C GLY A 129 -6.61 -3.19 -12.42
N PHE A 130 -5.59 -3.93 -11.96
CA PHE A 130 -4.74 -4.69 -12.87
C PHE A 130 -5.48 -5.87 -13.51
N ALA A 131 -6.36 -6.56 -12.78
CA ALA A 131 -7.20 -7.62 -13.34
C ALA A 131 -8.12 -7.09 -14.47
N LYS A 132 -8.71 -5.90 -14.29
CA LYS A 132 -9.54 -5.22 -15.29
C LYS A 132 -8.74 -4.89 -16.55
N SER A 133 -7.54 -4.31 -16.42
CA SER A 133 -6.66 -4.05 -17.58
C SER A 133 -6.34 -5.33 -18.35
N SER A 134 -6.11 -6.43 -17.64
CA SER A 134 -5.88 -7.76 -18.24
C SER A 134 -7.08 -8.24 -19.05
N SER A 135 -8.28 -8.07 -18.51
CA SER A 135 -9.51 -8.45 -19.19
C SER A 135 -9.73 -7.65 -20.48
N ILE A 136 -9.37 -6.36 -20.50
CA ILE A 136 -9.50 -5.51 -21.70
C ILE A 136 -8.60 -6.06 -22.81
N LEU A 137 -7.32 -6.34 -22.52
CA LEU A 137 -6.37 -6.89 -23.49
C LEU A 137 -6.79 -8.24 -24.05
N ARG A 138 -7.37 -9.12 -23.22
CA ARG A 138 -7.82 -10.45 -23.67
C ARG A 138 -9.04 -10.37 -24.59
N LYS A 139 -9.96 -9.45 -24.31
CA LYS A 139 -11.21 -9.31 -25.09
C LYS A 139 -10.97 -8.63 -26.42
N ASN A 140 -10.15 -7.58 -26.45
CA ASN A 140 -9.88 -6.84 -27.67
C ASN A 140 -8.44 -6.30 -27.71
N PRO A 141 -7.55 -6.93 -28.49
CA PRO A 141 -6.20 -6.43 -28.72
C PRO A 141 -6.14 -5.03 -29.35
N ALA A 142 -7.20 -4.55 -30.00
CA ALA A 142 -7.26 -3.16 -30.50
C ALA A 142 -7.40 -2.12 -29.36
N SER A 143 -7.76 -2.56 -28.15
CA SER A 143 -7.90 -1.72 -26.96
C SER A 143 -6.62 -1.64 -26.11
N ILE A 144 -5.44 -1.93 -26.67
CA ILE A 144 -4.15 -1.87 -25.94
C ILE A 144 -3.96 -0.55 -25.20
N LYS A 145 -4.27 0.58 -25.86
CA LYS A 145 -4.11 1.92 -25.26
C LYS A 145 -5.00 2.13 -24.02
N GLU A 146 -6.21 1.58 -24.03
CA GLU A 146 -7.15 1.67 -22.90
C GLU A 146 -6.62 0.86 -21.72
N ALA A 147 -6.18 -0.38 -21.97
CA ALA A 147 -5.61 -1.24 -20.94
C ALA A 147 -4.30 -0.67 -20.36
N GLU A 148 -3.44 -0.09 -21.20
CA GLU A 148 -2.23 0.63 -20.81
C GLU A 148 -2.57 1.81 -19.89
N THR A 149 -3.48 2.68 -20.32
CA THR A 149 -3.89 3.86 -19.55
C THR A 149 -4.44 3.46 -18.17
N LEU A 150 -5.28 2.41 -18.11
CA LEU A 150 -5.84 1.93 -16.85
C LEU A 150 -4.75 1.34 -15.95
N ALA A 151 -3.84 0.55 -16.50
CA ALA A 151 -2.76 -0.06 -15.74
C ALA A 151 -1.76 0.98 -15.22
N GLU A 152 -1.51 2.05 -15.97
CA GLU A 152 -0.70 3.19 -15.53
C GLU A 152 -1.35 3.95 -14.38
N LYS A 153 -2.65 4.25 -14.47
CA LYS A 153 -3.39 4.87 -13.35
C LYS A 153 -3.32 4.01 -12.09
N ASN A 154 -3.46 2.71 -12.25
CA ASN A 154 -3.40 1.76 -11.14
C ASN A 154 -1.99 1.65 -10.54
N LEU A 155 -0.94 1.71 -11.38
CA LEU A 155 0.44 1.79 -10.92
C LEU A 155 0.70 3.11 -10.17
N ILE A 156 0.16 4.24 -10.63
CA ILE A 156 0.26 5.52 -9.91
C ILE A 156 -0.38 5.39 -8.51
N LEU A 157 -1.55 4.78 -8.40
CA LEU A 157 -2.20 4.50 -7.12
C LEU A 157 -1.29 3.64 -6.22
N TYR A 158 -0.72 2.56 -6.76
CA TYR A 158 0.24 1.73 -6.02
C TYR A 158 1.45 2.53 -5.51
N LEU A 159 2.01 3.43 -6.32
CA LEU A 159 3.16 4.25 -5.92
C LEU A 159 2.80 5.25 -4.82
N LYS A 160 1.63 5.89 -4.92
CA LYS A 160 1.11 6.74 -3.83
C LYS A 160 0.92 5.96 -2.55
N PHE A 161 0.33 4.76 -2.65
CA PHE A 161 0.17 3.86 -1.51
C PHE A 161 1.51 3.44 -0.90
N ALA A 162 2.53 3.18 -1.72
CA ALA A 162 3.87 2.85 -1.24
C ALA A 162 4.52 4.00 -0.46
N GLU A 163 4.34 5.25 -0.90
CA GLU A 163 4.84 6.41 -0.16
C GLU A 163 4.05 6.62 1.13
N ALA A 164 2.71 6.56 1.11
CA ALA A 164 1.87 6.68 2.31
C ALA A 164 2.13 5.56 3.34
N SER A 165 2.56 4.38 2.89
CA SER A 165 2.90 3.23 3.74
C SER A 165 4.33 3.26 4.29
N LYS A 166 5.13 4.26 3.93
CA LYS A 166 6.52 4.38 4.39
C LYS A 166 6.56 4.60 5.90
N GLY A 167 7.48 3.89 6.56
CA GLY A 167 7.61 3.95 8.03
C GLY A 167 6.50 3.23 8.82
N LYS A 168 5.47 2.69 8.17
CA LYS A 168 4.38 1.96 8.85
C LYS A 168 4.82 0.56 9.32
N PRO A 169 4.08 -0.06 10.26
CA PRO A 169 4.29 -1.47 10.64
C PRO A 169 4.35 -2.46 9.47
N SER A 170 4.96 -3.62 9.69
CA SER A 170 5.11 -4.66 8.66
C SER A 170 3.77 -5.15 8.12
N HIS A 171 2.75 -5.35 8.97
CA HIS A 171 1.44 -5.84 8.57
C HIS A 171 0.70 -4.88 7.61
N ILE A 172 1.02 -3.58 7.63
CA ILE A 172 0.56 -2.60 6.62
C ILE A 172 1.43 -2.68 5.36
N ARG A 173 2.76 -2.64 5.51
CA ARG A 173 3.69 -2.68 4.36
C ARG A 173 3.63 -3.97 3.55
N ASN A 174 3.21 -5.08 4.14
CA ASN A 174 3.00 -6.35 3.44
C ASN A 174 1.94 -6.24 2.33
N PHE A 175 1.02 -5.27 2.40
CA PHE A 175 0.09 -4.97 1.30
C PHE A 175 0.75 -4.34 0.07
N LEU A 176 2.04 -3.97 0.12
CA LEU A 176 2.80 -3.59 -1.07
C LEU A 176 3.32 -4.82 -1.85
N PHE A 177 3.33 -6.00 -1.26
CA PHE A 177 3.89 -7.19 -1.89
C PHE A 177 3.00 -7.71 -3.02
N ILE A 178 3.44 -7.63 -4.29
CA ILE A 178 2.69 -8.17 -5.42
C ILE A 178 3.25 -9.55 -5.80
N PRO A 179 2.42 -10.61 -5.84
CA PRO A 179 2.87 -11.96 -6.17
C PRO A 179 3.35 -12.05 -7.62
N VAL A 180 4.63 -12.34 -7.76
CA VAL A 180 5.40 -12.50 -8.99
C VAL A 180 4.73 -13.34 -10.08
N SER A 181 4.16 -14.48 -9.69
CA SER A 181 3.62 -15.45 -10.63
C SER A 181 2.51 -14.87 -11.50
N ARG A 182 1.89 -13.77 -11.04
CA ARG A 182 0.84 -13.06 -11.77
C ARG A 182 1.36 -12.30 -12.99
N PHE A 183 2.63 -11.88 -12.98
CA PHE A 183 3.26 -11.17 -14.11
C PHE A 183 3.77 -12.12 -15.21
N LEU A 184 4.11 -13.36 -14.83
CA LEU A 184 4.89 -14.25 -15.69
C LEU A 184 4.07 -15.32 -16.43
N LYS A 185 2.79 -15.51 -16.09
CA LYS A 185 1.94 -16.53 -16.72
C LYS A 185 1.42 -16.08 -18.09
N LYS A 186 1.92 -16.69 -19.17
CA LYS A 186 1.36 -16.56 -20.53
C LYS A 186 -0.11 -17.01 -20.55
N GLY A 187 -0.99 -16.21 -21.16
CA GLY A 187 -2.39 -16.56 -21.42
C GLY A 187 -3.39 -16.33 -20.27
N ALA A 188 -2.94 -16.13 -19.03
CA ALA A 188 -3.80 -15.87 -17.88
C ALA A 188 -3.27 -14.80 -16.89
N GLY A 189 -2.19 -14.11 -17.25
CA GLY A 189 -1.52 -13.13 -16.38
C GLY A 189 -2.33 -11.87 -16.10
N ILE A 190 -2.00 -11.26 -14.96
CA ILE A 190 -2.36 -9.88 -14.65
C ILE A 190 -1.47 -8.98 -15.51
N TYR A 191 -2.09 -8.03 -16.21
CA TYR A 191 -1.40 -7.04 -17.01
C TYR A 191 -0.79 -5.97 -16.11
N PHE A 192 0.52 -5.84 -16.22
CA PHE A 192 1.32 -4.85 -15.54
C PHE A 192 2.09 -4.04 -16.58
N PRO A 193 2.10 -2.70 -16.49
CA PRO A 193 2.83 -1.89 -17.45
C PRO A 193 4.33 -2.12 -17.22
N SER A 194 5.07 -2.39 -18.29
CA SER A 194 6.50 -2.73 -18.22
C SER A 194 7.42 -1.49 -18.23
N CYS A 195 6.92 -0.38 -18.78
CA CYS A 195 7.69 0.85 -18.97
C CYS A 195 8.15 1.47 -17.63
N ASN A 196 9.48 1.56 -17.46
CA ASN A 196 10.17 2.01 -16.25
C ASN A 196 9.68 1.27 -14.98
N LEU A 197 9.22 0.03 -15.12
CA LEU A 197 8.60 -0.70 -14.01
C LEU A 197 9.59 -0.92 -12.86
N MET A 198 10.82 -1.35 -13.18
CA MET A 198 11.85 -1.53 -12.16
C MET A 198 12.15 -0.23 -11.41
N ASP A 199 12.30 0.88 -12.12
CA ASP A 199 12.56 2.19 -11.49
C ASP A 199 11.42 2.61 -10.56
N LYS A 200 10.17 2.36 -10.97
CA LYS A 200 8.97 2.67 -10.17
C LYS A 200 8.83 1.75 -8.94
N MET A 201 9.11 0.45 -9.10
CA MET A 201 8.86 -0.57 -8.05
C MET A 201 10.03 -0.74 -7.09
N LYS A 202 11.24 -0.26 -7.44
CA LYS A 202 12.46 -0.41 -6.64
C LYS A 202 12.28 0.08 -5.20
N ASP A 203 11.84 1.32 -5.02
CA ASP A 203 11.70 1.92 -3.69
C ASP A 203 10.66 1.20 -2.82
N PRO A 204 9.43 0.91 -3.30
CA PRO A 204 8.46 0.08 -2.58
C PRO A 204 9.05 -1.27 -2.10
N ILE A 205 9.78 -1.96 -2.98
CA ILE A 205 10.40 -3.26 -2.66
C ILE A 205 11.49 -3.10 -1.61
N ILE A 206 12.33 -2.06 -1.69
CA ILE A 206 13.36 -1.77 -0.70
C ILE A 206 12.71 -1.49 0.67
N TYR A 207 11.62 -0.72 0.73
CA TYR A 207 10.90 -0.48 1.98
C TYR A 207 10.35 -1.78 2.58
N GLY A 208 9.83 -2.67 1.74
CA GLY A 208 9.41 -4.03 2.12
C GLY A 208 10.56 -4.85 2.70
N LEU A 209 11.70 -4.91 2.00
CA LEU A 209 12.91 -5.61 2.46
C LEU A 209 13.42 -5.07 3.81
N GLN A 210 13.45 -3.75 3.99
CA GLN A 210 13.89 -3.15 5.26
C GLN A 210 13.01 -3.57 6.44
N SER A 211 11.71 -3.76 6.20
CA SER A 211 10.75 -4.25 7.21
C SER A 211 10.94 -5.73 7.56
N ALA A 212 11.40 -6.52 6.58
CA ALA A 212 11.47 -7.97 6.66
C ALA A 212 12.78 -8.50 7.25
N LYS A 213 13.72 -7.64 7.68
CA LYS A 213 15.07 -8.03 8.15
C LYS A 213 15.09 -9.11 9.23
N ARG A 214 14.02 -9.23 10.02
CA ARG A 214 13.90 -10.21 11.12
C ARG A 214 13.12 -11.47 10.73
N ASN A 215 12.53 -11.54 9.54
CA ASN A 215 11.77 -12.69 9.06
C ASN A 215 12.36 -13.18 7.71
N PRO A 216 13.15 -14.26 7.72
CA PRO A 216 13.77 -14.81 6.51
C PRO A 216 12.78 -15.21 5.42
N GLU A 217 11.59 -15.70 5.77
CA GLU A 217 10.56 -16.08 4.80
C GLU A 217 10.00 -14.84 4.10
N THR A 218 9.66 -13.80 4.86
CA THR A 218 9.22 -12.51 4.32
C THR A 218 10.30 -11.87 3.46
N MET A 219 11.57 -11.93 3.90
CA MET A 219 12.70 -11.40 3.14
C MET A 219 12.85 -12.14 1.80
N THR A 220 12.76 -13.48 1.83
CA THR A 220 12.82 -14.31 0.62
C THR A 220 11.68 -13.95 -0.34
N ALA A 221 10.45 -13.78 0.16
CA ALA A 221 9.31 -13.36 -0.66
C ALA A 221 9.59 -12.03 -1.39
N TRP A 222 10.02 -11.00 -0.66
CA TRP A 222 10.38 -9.70 -1.24
C TRP A 222 11.53 -9.78 -2.25
N THR A 223 12.57 -10.57 -1.98
CA THR A 223 13.67 -10.78 -2.93
C THR A 223 13.18 -11.42 -4.22
N GLN A 224 12.28 -12.40 -4.14
CA GLN A 224 11.69 -13.01 -5.34
C GLN A 224 10.86 -12.01 -6.13
N MET A 225 10.14 -11.10 -5.47
CA MET A 225 9.46 -9.98 -6.12
C MET A 225 10.42 -9.06 -6.87
N MET A 226 11.56 -8.71 -6.27
CA MET A 226 12.59 -7.90 -6.93
C MET A 226 13.11 -8.58 -8.20
N LEU A 227 13.45 -9.87 -8.12
CA LEU A 227 13.96 -10.65 -9.26
C LEU A 227 12.93 -10.71 -10.39
N ALA A 228 11.66 -10.92 -10.04
CA ALA A 228 10.58 -10.97 -11.02
C ALA A 228 10.35 -9.66 -11.75
N VAL A 229 10.30 -8.56 -11.02
CA VAL A 229 10.14 -7.24 -11.61
C VAL A 229 11.32 -6.94 -12.53
N THR A 230 12.54 -7.23 -12.08
CA THR A 230 13.75 -7.07 -12.90
C THR A 230 13.67 -7.88 -14.19
N ASN A 231 13.32 -9.16 -14.11
CA ASN A 231 13.19 -10.04 -15.27
C ASN A 231 12.07 -9.61 -16.21
N PHE A 232 10.93 -9.19 -15.67
CA PHE A 232 9.81 -8.69 -16.47
C PHE A 232 10.20 -7.43 -17.22
N SER A 233 10.82 -6.45 -16.55
CA SER A 233 11.33 -5.23 -17.18
C SER A 233 12.38 -5.50 -18.26
N ALA A 234 13.25 -6.50 -18.06
CA ALA A 234 14.28 -6.86 -19.06
C ALA A 234 13.71 -7.56 -20.30
N THR A 235 12.62 -8.31 -20.16
CA THR A 235 12.06 -9.15 -21.23
C THR A 235 10.86 -8.53 -21.96
N HIS A 236 10.22 -7.54 -21.36
CA HIS A 236 9.06 -6.83 -21.93
C HIS A 236 9.46 -5.37 -22.14
N THR A 237 10.27 -5.10 -23.16
CA THR A 237 10.57 -3.73 -23.59
C THR A 237 9.37 -3.19 -24.35
N GLN A 238 8.39 -2.59 -23.65
CA GLN A 238 7.43 -1.71 -24.32
C GLN A 238 8.18 -0.48 -24.82
N ASP A 239 7.93 -0.07 -26.08
CA ASP A 239 8.39 1.21 -26.59
C ASP A 239 7.76 2.33 -25.76
N CYS A 240 8.50 2.80 -24.75
CA CYS A 240 8.12 3.91 -23.91
C CYS A 240 8.09 5.17 -24.77
N LYS A 241 6.95 5.48 -25.40
CA LYS A 241 6.68 6.83 -25.89
C LYS A 241 6.57 7.71 -24.66
N VAL A 242 7.68 8.34 -24.29
CA VAL A 242 7.72 9.39 -23.27
C VAL A 242 6.85 10.54 -23.79
N SER A 243 5.55 10.52 -23.54
CA SER A 243 4.78 11.75 -23.59
C SER A 243 5.19 12.55 -22.36
N VAL A 244 5.64 13.78 -22.58
CA VAL A 244 6.32 14.64 -21.61
C VAL A 244 5.36 15.15 -20.51
N GLU A 245 4.12 14.64 -20.46
CA GLU A 245 3.05 15.06 -19.54
C GLU A 245 2.62 13.94 -18.59
N SER A 246 3.54 13.11 -18.11
CA SER A 246 3.20 12.24 -16.99
C SER A 246 3.04 13.08 -15.71
N PRO A 247 1.88 13.04 -15.01
CA PRO A 247 1.66 13.77 -13.76
C PRO A 247 2.61 13.35 -12.61
N LEU A 248 3.46 12.34 -12.84
CA LEU A 248 4.49 11.89 -11.90
C LEU A 248 5.71 12.83 -11.80
N LYS A 249 5.86 13.82 -12.69
CA LYS A 249 6.88 14.86 -12.50
C LYS A 249 6.62 15.75 -11.28
N LEU A 250 5.39 15.81 -10.75
CA LEU A 250 5.15 16.51 -9.48
C LEU A 250 5.91 15.87 -8.30
N ILE A 251 6.00 14.54 -8.24
CA ILE A 251 6.66 13.84 -7.11
C ILE A 251 8.20 13.97 -7.18
N GLN A 252 8.76 14.15 -8.38
CA GLN A 252 10.18 14.47 -8.53
C GLN A 252 10.47 15.96 -8.33
N ALA A 253 9.61 16.87 -8.77
CA ALA A 253 9.77 18.31 -8.54
C ALA A 253 9.79 18.63 -7.03
N GLU A 254 8.91 18.02 -6.24
CA GLU A 254 8.85 18.25 -4.79
C GLU A 254 10.07 17.69 -4.02
N LYS A 255 10.67 16.58 -4.51
CA LYS A 255 11.93 16.05 -3.96
C LYS A 255 13.16 16.88 -4.34
N THR A 256 13.09 17.66 -5.41
CA THR A 256 14.23 18.48 -5.87
C THR A 256 14.20 19.87 -5.24
N GLU A 257 13.01 20.44 -5.04
CA GLU A 257 12.86 21.71 -4.29
C GLU A 257 13.25 21.59 -2.81
N LEU A 258 13.17 20.39 -2.21
CA LEU A 258 13.64 20.18 -0.83
C LEU A 258 15.16 19.95 -0.71
N ARG A 259 15.87 19.66 -1.81
CA ARG A 259 17.34 19.52 -1.81
C ARG A 259 18.06 20.85 -2.00
N ASP A 260 17.43 21.81 -2.65
CA ASP A 260 18.03 23.13 -2.92
C ASP A 260 17.94 24.11 -1.72
N VAL A 261 17.40 23.68 -0.58
CA VAL A 261 17.36 24.47 0.68
C VAL A 261 18.48 24.08 1.67
N ILE A 262 19.31 23.07 1.35
CA ILE A 262 20.46 22.67 2.19
C ILE A 262 21.75 22.65 1.38
N GLU A 263 22.13 23.80 0.82
CA GLU A 263 23.53 24.13 0.56
C GLU A 263 23.78 25.58 1.01
N GLU A 264 24.28 25.75 2.22
CA GLU A 264 25.00 26.97 2.58
C GLU A 264 26.30 27.05 1.77
N PRO A 265 26.67 28.25 1.28
CA PRO A 265 28.06 28.63 1.19
C PRO A 265 28.37 29.75 2.19
N GLN A 266 29.30 29.44 3.10
CA GLN A 266 30.05 30.41 3.87
C GLN A 266 30.63 31.53 2.98
N ARG A 267 30.54 32.79 3.43
CA ARG A 267 31.71 33.69 3.58
C ARG A 267 31.40 35.06 4.20
N ASN A 268 32.04 35.27 5.36
CA ASN A 268 32.82 36.44 5.76
C ASN A 268 32.17 37.77 6.23
N ARG A 269 32.50 38.03 7.51
CA ARG A 269 33.00 39.28 8.14
C ARG A 269 31.99 40.31 8.62
N SER A 270 31.97 40.49 9.94
CA SER A 270 32.40 41.76 10.54
C SER A 270 32.85 41.56 11.99
N ALA A 271 33.92 42.27 12.33
CA ALA A 271 34.64 42.19 13.59
C ALA A 271 33.94 42.99 14.70
N SER A 272 34.03 42.51 15.93
CA SER A 272 34.11 43.41 17.08
C SER A 272 35.02 42.81 18.16
N LYS A 273 36.00 43.63 18.54
CA LYS A 273 37.02 43.40 19.55
C LYS A 273 36.39 43.38 20.94
N ILE A 274 36.66 42.38 21.78
CA ILE A 274 36.87 42.61 23.22
C ILE A 274 38.03 41.73 23.72
N LYS A 275 38.90 42.37 24.50
CA LYS A 275 40.23 41.93 24.97
C LYS A 275 40.17 40.87 26.08
N PHE A 276 41.25 40.11 26.09
CA PHE A 276 41.74 39.18 27.11
C PHE A 276 41.67 39.70 28.57
N GLY A 277 41.29 38.80 29.47
CA GLY A 277 41.69 38.78 30.88
C GLY A 277 42.23 37.39 31.23
N ALA A 278 43.52 37.32 31.54
CA ALA A 278 44.27 36.10 31.83
C ALA A 278 44.27 35.73 33.32
N LYS A 279 44.34 34.42 33.60
CA LYS A 279 45.01 33.67 34.72
C LYS A 279 44.15 32.44 35.06
N ALA A 280 44.54 31.20 34.71
CA ALA A 280 45.63 30.36 35.20
C ALA A 280 45.42 29.78 36.61
N ARG A 281 45.22 28.44 36.66
CA ARG A 281 45.36 27.47 37.79
C ARG A 281 44.44 27.71 39.00
N ARG A 282 43.78 26.69 39.55
CA ARG A 282 44.18 25.31 39.86
C ARG A 282 42.96 24.38 39.82
#